data_AF-A0A0G0QSQ6-F1
#
_entry.id   AF-A0A0G0QSQ6-F1
#
_cell.length_a   1.000
_cell.length_b   1.000
_cell.length_c   1.000
_cell.angle_alpha   90.00
_cell.angle_beta   90.00
_cell.angle_gamma   90.00
#
_symmetry.space_group_name_H-M   'P 1'
#
loop_
_entity.id
_entity.type
_entity.pdbx_description
1 polymer ?
#
loop_
_entity_poly.entity_id
_entity_poly.type
_entity_poly.pdbx_seq_one_letter_code
_entity_poly.pdbx_strand_id
1 'polypeptide(L)'
;MNDDRPSKLNVETLADLSQRNITARRNFNEWLKIWQKATHLGDMLGLLHELKNVDFDSSGNESEYTEDDRTIFLLRVAEGWADTELLEIRGDIRQKYAGNDKYGNIRYVANADILQKVAQKAFTVLCQEFFKLGVPDEESHDNLPNPRFFGRIIRNTNLFLAINHFFRLTFDRYKIPNLPKRRLTSETLQLKHSESIARSFLMNLIDNIWGLETGHYEGGSFGGDNLVTIRSNIVTSKPWTIEVLNYFDELKRIHHYGEDLGQPNLDKLRTIAMRSTLTTFHHPIRKDRPVESLEEAIYAGSAAGLFLLECEIRAKTAKKLEAIRKVRELAERAKARLDSLTKGS
;
A
#
# COMPACT_ATOMS: atom_id res chain seq x y z
N MET A 1 12.41 27.24 -56.50
CA MET A 1 12.02 27.81 -55.19
C MET A 1 10.64 27.26 -54.87
N ASN A 2 10.57 26.19 -54.07
CA ASN A 2 9.31 25.63 -53.61
C ASN A 2 8.87 26.41 -52.37
N ASP A 3 7.64 26.91 -52.40
CA ASP A 3 7.03 27.72 -51.35
C ASP A 3 6.63 26.78 -50.19
N ASP A 4 7.54 26.59 -49.23
CA ASP A 4 7.34 25.87 -47.97
C ASP A 4 6.48 26.69 -47.00
N ARG A 5 5.21 26.90 -47.33
CA ARG A 5 4.23 27.39 -46.35
C ARG A 5 3.45 26.21 -45.81
N PRO A 6 3.42 26.00 -44.47
CA PRO A 6 2.53 25.01 -43.88
C PRO A 6 1.10 25.33 -44.30
N SER A 7 0.39 24.30 -44.75
CA SER A 7 -1.03 24.37 -45.08
C SER A 7 -1.76 25.07 -43.94
N LYS A 8 -2.43 26.19 -44.26
CA LYS A 8 -3.24 26.94 -43.30
C LYS A 8 -4.17 25.95 -42.61
N LEU A 9 -3.98 25.78 -41.29
CA LEU A 9 -4.87 25.01 -40.44
C LEU A 9 -6.31 25.45 -40.75
N ASN A 10 -7.10 24.51 -41.28
CA ASN A 10 -8.47 24.81 -41.65
C ASN A 10 -9.24 25.12 -40.37
N VAL A 11 -9.70 26.36 -40.24
CA VAL A 11 -10.38 26.87 -39.04
C VAL A 11 -11.65 26.06 -38.75
N GLU A 12 -12.23 25.44 -39.77
CA GLU A 12 -13.37 24.52 -39.66
C GLU A 12 -13.01 23.24 -38.88
N THR A 13 -11.83 22.66 -39.08
CA THR A 13 -11.37 21.50 -38.27
C THR A 13 -11.09 21.86 -36.81
N LEU A 14 -10.73 23.11 -36.52
CA LEU A 14 -10.58 23.62 -35.15
C LEU A 14 -11.95 23.89 -34.50
N ALA A 15 -12.91 24.37 -35.29
CA ALA A 15 -14.29 24.55 -34.83
C ALA A 15 -14.95 23.18 -34.49
N ASP A 16 -14.68 22.14 -35.27
CA ASP A 16 -15.20 20.78 -35.02
C ASP A 16 -14.63 20.14 -33.72
N LEU A 17 -13.37 20.44 -33.38
CA LEU A 17 -12.79 20.07 -32.08
C LEU A 17 -13.43 20.83 -30.91
N SER A 18 -13.85 22.08 -31.12
CA SER A 18 -14.54 22.90 -30.10
C SER A 18 -16.03 22.53 -29.95
N GLN A 19 -16.61 21.85 -30.95
CA GLN A 19 -18.00 21.36 -30.93
C GLN A 19 -18.17 19.95 -30.38
N ARG A 20 -17.07 19.24 -30.04
CA ARG A 20 -17.16 18.15 -29.08
C ARG A 20 -17.55 18.75 -27.74
N ASN A 21 -18.85 18.89 -27.53
CA ASN A 21 -19.45 18.95 -26.21
C ASN A 21 -18.88 17.76 -25.43
N ILE A 22 -17.79 17.99 -24.69
CA ILE A 22 -17.42 17.15 -23.56
C ILE A 22 -18.53 17.45 -22.55
N THR A 23 -19.69 16.83 -22.75
CA THR A 23 -20.70 16.76 -21.72
C THR A 23 -20.01 16.13 -20.53
N ALA A 24 -19.80 16.93 -19.47
CA ALA A 24 -19.45 16.39 -18.17
C ALA A 24 -20.45 15.26 -17.90
N ARG A 25 -19.93 14.04 -17.79
CA ARG A 25 -20.76 12.84 -17.67
C ARG A 25 -21.48 12.92 -16.33
N ARG A 26 -22.78 12.66 -16.32
CA ARG A 26 -23.64 13.00 -15.19
C ARG A 26 -23.37 12.17 -13.95
N ASN A 27 -22.99 10.90 -14.10
CA ASN A 27 -22.70 10.06 -12.94
C ASN A 27 -21.75 8.86 -13.23
N PHE A 28 -21.27 8.23 -12.16
CA PHE A 28 -20.35 7.09 -12.19
C PHE A 28 -20.92 5.87 -12.95
N ASN A 29 -22.23 5.64 -12.87
CA ASN A 29 -22.91 4.55 -13.60
C ASN A 29 -22.75 4.69 -15.12
N GLU A 30 -23.03 5.88 -15.66
CA GLU A 30 -22.85 6.17 -17.08
C GLU A 30 -21.39 6.07 -17.50
N TRP A 31 -20.48 6.61 -16.67
CA TRP A 31 -19.06 6.51 -16.92
C TRP A 31 -18.59 5.05 -17.03
N LEU A 32 -19.03 4.19 -16.10
CA LEU A 32 -18.65 2.77 -16.06
C LEU A 32 -19.20 2.00 -17.28
N LYS A 33 -20.45 2.27 -17.71
CA LYS A 33 -21.03 1.68 -18.93
C LYS A 33 -20.21 2.02 -20.17
N ILE A 34 -19.64 3.24 -20.23
CA ILE A 34 -18.79 3.66 -21.34
C ILE A 34 -17.39 3.03 -21.22
N TRP A 35 -16.83 2.97 -20.00
CA TRP A 35 -15.57 2.30 -19.73
C TRP A 35 -15.58 0.84 -20.21
N GLN A 36 -16.63 0.09 -19.90
CA GLN A 36 -16.80 -1.30 -20.33
C GLN A 36 -16.86 -1.47 -21.86
N LYS A 37 -17.27 -0.43 -22.59
CA LYS A 37 -17.35 -0.43 -24.06
C LYS A 37 -16.11 0.15 -24.74
N ALA A 38 -15.20 0.76 -23.99
CA ALA A 38 -14.02 1.41 -24.54
C ALA A 38 -13.07 0.37 -25.13
N THR A 39 -12.74 0.50 -26.41
CA THR A 39 -11.85 -0.45 -27.12
C THR A 39 -10.51 0.16 -27.50
N HIS A 40 -10.45 1.50 -27.62
CA HIS A 40 -9.26 2.24 -28.03
C HIS A 40 -8.49 2.80 -26.84
N LEU A 41 -7.16 2.81 -26.94
CA LEU A 41 -6.28 3.34 -25.89
C LEU A 41 -6.59 4.81 -25.57
N GLY A 42 -6.80 5.65 -26.59
CA GLY A 42 -7.11 7.07 -26.38
C GLY A 42 -8.35 7.29 -25.53
N ASP A 43 -9.41 6.54 -25.80
CA ASP A 43 -10.67 6.61 -25.05
C ASP A 43 -10.46 6.17 -23.60
N MET A 44 -9.76 5.05 -23.37
CA MET A 44 -9.44 4.58 -22.02
C MET A 44 -8.63 5.61 -21.22
N LEU A 45 -7.62 6.23 -21.83
CA LEU A 45 -6.81 7.25 -21.15
C LEU A 45 -7.61 8.53 -20.88
N GLY A 46 -8.49 8.93 -21.79
CA GLY A 46 -9.40 10.06 -21.61
C GLY A 46 -10.40 9.81 -20.48
N LEU A 47 -11.01 8.63 -20.44
CA LEU A 47 -11.93 8.19 -19.40
C LEU A 47 -11.30 8.23 -18.01
N LEU A 48 -10.07 7.71 -17.87
CA LEU A 48 -9.34 7.77 -16.61
C LEU A 48 -9.04 9.21 -16.18
N HIS A 49 -8.81 10.12 -17.12
CA HIS A 49 -8.59 11.53 -16.82
C HIS A 49 -9.87 12.24 -16.39
N GLU A 50 -11.01 11.91 -17.01
CA GLU A 50 -12.32 12.48 -16.71
C GLU A 50 -12.86 12.01 -15.35
N LEU A 51 -12.44 10.84 -14.86
CA LEU A 51 -12.96 10.17 -13.66
C LEU A 51 -12.96 11.05 -12.39
N LYS A 52 -12.08 12.04 -12.32
CA LYS A 52 -12.03 13.00 -11.19
C LYS A 52 -13.26 13.91 -11.12
N ASN A 53 -13.88 14.21 -12.27
CA ASN A 53 -15.00 15.14 -12.42
C ASN A 53 -16.34 14.40 -12.56
N VAL A 54 -16.39 13.10 -12.25
CA VAL A 54 -17.60 12.28 -12.36
C VAL A 54 -18.32 12.29 -11.03
N ASP A 55 -19.57 12.72 -11.04
CA ASP A 55 -20.43 12.76 -9.86
C ASP A 55 -20.98 11.36 -9.52
N PHE A 56 -21.51 11.22 -8.30
CA PHE A 56 -22.05 9.96 -7.78
C PHE A 56 -23.59 9.95 -7.68
N ASP A 57 -24.25 10.95 -8.24
CA ASP A 57 -25.70 11.07 -8.21
C ASP A 57 -26.36 9.87 -8.90
N SER A 58 -27.01 9.02 -8.12
CA SER A 58 -27.78 7.89 -8.63
C SER A 58 -29.20 8.33 -8.98
N SER A 59 -29.68 7.95 -10.16
CA SER A 59 -31.12 7.91 -10.41
C SER A 59 -31.72 6.75 -9.61
N GLY A 60 -32.96 6.88 -9.09
CA GLY A 60 -33.52 6.00 -8.04
C GLY A 60 -33.64 4.49 -8.33
N ASN A 61 -33.20 4.02 -9.52
CA ASN A 61 -33.15 2.61 -9.90
C ASN A 61 -31.72 2.11 -10.22
N GLU A 62 -30.68 2.93 -10.06
CA GLU A 62 -29.29 2.56 -10.33
C GLU A 62 -28.53 2.21 -9.05
N SER A 63 -27.44 1.43 -9.17
CA SER A 63 -26.56 1.12 -8.04
C SER A 63 -25.95 2.40 -7.49
N GLU A 64 -25.99 2.55 -6.17
CA GLU A 64 -25.33 3.63 -5.44
C GLU A 64 -23.82 3.35 -5.37
N TYR A 65 -23.02 4.22 -6.00
CA TYR A 65 -21.56 4.18 -5.95
C TYR A 65 -21.03 5.33 -5.10
N THR A 66 -19.87 5.13 -4.51
CA THR A 66 -19.20 6.10 -3.64
C THR A 66 -17.80 6.44 -4.15
N GLU A 67 -17.18 7.47 -3.55
CA GLU A 67 -15.78 7.81 -3.82
C GLU A 67 -14.81 6.66 -3.53
N ASP A 68 -15.15 5.80 -2.56
CA ASP A 68 -14.35 4.64 -2.21
C ASP A 68 -14.41 3.60 -3.35
N ASP A 69 -15.55 3.44 -4.03
CA ASP A 69 -15.70 2.54 -5.20
C ASP A 69 -14.87 3.02 -6.39
N ARG A 70 -14.83 4.34 -6.63
CA ARG A 70 -13.92 4.95 -7.63
C ARG A 70 -12.46 4.64 -7.30
N THR A 71 -12.09 4.69 -6.03
CA THR A 71 -10.73 4.39 -5.57
C THR A 71 -10.40 2.90 -5.75
N ILE A 72 -11.31 2.00 -5.37
CA ILE A 72 -11.17 0.55 -5.58
C ILE A 72 -11.04 0.24 -7.07
N PHE A 73 -11.83 0.88 -7.93
CA PHE A 73 -11.73 0.76 -9.37
C PHE A 73 -10.32 1.16 -9.86
N LEU A 74 -9.83 2.33 -9.45
CA LEU A 74 -8.50 2.81 -9.85
C LEU A 74 -7.38 1.89 -9.37
N LEU A 75 -7.48 1.36 -8.14
CA LEU A 75 -6.53 0.37 -7.60
C LEU A 75 -6.46 -0.87 -8.50
N ARG A 76 -7.61 -1.42 -8.89
CA ARG A 76 -7.71 -2.60 -9.77
C ARG A 76 -7.12 -2.34 -11.16
N VAL A 77 -7.46 -1.19 -11.77
CA VAL A 77 -6.90 -0.83 -13.08
C VAL A 77 -5.40 -0.59 -13.01
N ALA A 78 -4.91 0.03 -11.93
CA ALA A 78 -3.49 0.35 -11.71
C ALA A 78 -2.62 -0.88 -11.41
N GLU A 79 -3.17 -1.92 -10.77
CA GLU A 79 -2.47 -3.19 -10.56
C GLU A 79 -2.16 -3.88 -11.90
N GLY A 80 -3.02 -3.63 -12.89
CA GLY A 80 -2.83 -4.11 -14.26
C GLY A 80 -2.93 -5.63 -14.42
N TRP A 81 -3.41 -6.39 -13.43
CA TRP A 81 -3.35 -7.85 -13.44
C TRP A 81 -4.72 -8.56 -13.25
N ALA A 82 -4.90 -9.56 -14.12
CA ALA A 82 -5.32 -10.93 -13.78
C ALA A 82 -6.75 -11.24 -13.34
N ASP A 83 -7.71 -10.35 -13.57
CA ASP A 83 -9.12 -10.77 -13.71
C ASP A 83 -9.57 -10.46 -15.13
N THR A 84 -9.35 -11.43 -16.01
CA THR A 84 -9.77 -11.44 -17.42
C THR A 84 -11.27 -11.20 -17.59
N GLU A 85 -12.07 -11.28 -16.53
CA GLU A 85 -13.53 -11.10 -16.57
C GLU A 85 -13.97 -9.63 -16.69
N LEU A 86 -13.31 -8.68 -16.00
CA LEU A 86 -13.69 -7.25 -16.10
C LEU A 86 -13.20 -6.57 -17.39
N LEU A 87 -12.17 -7.14 -18.00
CA LEU A 87 -11.59 -6.72 -19.26
C LEU A 87 -11.73 -7.81 -20.32
N GLU A 88 -12.83 -8.57 -20.31
CA GLU A 88 -13.28 -9.36 -21.46
C GLU A 88 -13.51 -8.40 -22.64
N ILE A 89 -12.43 -7.95 -23.24
CA ILE A 89 -12.39 -7.50 -24.60
C ILE A 89 -12.61 -8.78 -25.38
N ARG A 90 -13.88 -9.14 -25.58
CA ARG A 90 -14.28 -10.18 -26.52
C ARG A 90 -13.65 -9.85 -27.86
N GLY A 91 -12.65 -10.64 -28.24
CA GLY A 91 -11.87 -10.42 -29.45
C GLY A 91 -10.42 -10.80 -29.22
N ASP A 92 -10.05 -11.97 -29.75
CA ASP A 92 -8.69 -12.52 -29.80
C ASP A 92 -7.78 -11.72 -30.77
N ILE A 93 -7.75 -10.40 -30.60
CA ILE A 93 -6.93 -9.52 -31.42
C ILE A 93 -5.68 -9.20 -30.59
N ARG A 94 -4.58 -9.89 -30.89
CA ARG A 94 -3.28 -9.73 -30.22
C ARG A 94 -2.76 -8.28 -30.24
N GLN A 95 -3.25 -7.46 -31.16
CA GLN A 95 -2.89 -6.06 -31.31
C GLN A 95 -4.13 -5.20 -31.57
N LYS A 96 -4.23 -4.03 -30.93
CA LYS A 96 -5.30 -3.07 -31.17
C LYS A 96 -4.76 -1.79 -31.78
N TYR A 97 -5.66 -1.09 -32.48
CA TYR A 97 -5.43 0.26 -32.98
C TYR A 97 -5.07 1.21 -31.82
N ALA A 98 -3.92 1.87 -31.93
CA ALA A 98 -3.38 2.78 -30.92
C ALA A 98 -3.29 4.24 -31.42
N GLY A 99 -3.98 4.56 -32.53
CA GLY A 99 -3.91 5.86 -33.19
C GLY A 99 -2.96 5.86 -34.39
N ASN A 100 -2.75 7.05 -34.94
CA ASN A 100 -1.78 7.27 -36.01
C ASN A 100 -0.45 7.77 -35.43
N ASP A 101 0.67 7.41 -36.04
CA ASP A 101 1.98 7.96 -35.72
C ASP A 101 2.13 9.42 -36.21
N LYS A 102 3.28 10.03 -35.93
CA LYS A 102 3.62 11.40 -36.35
C LYS A 102 3.67 11.60 -37.88
N TYR A 103 3.60 10.51 -38.65
CA TYR A 103 3.57 10.50 -40.12
C TYR A 103 2.19 10.08 -40.67
N GLY A 104 1.19 9.90 -39.81
CA GLY A 104 -0.16 9.51 -40.20
C GLY A 104 -0.38 8.01 -40.39
N ASN A 105 0.62 7.16 -40.11
CA ASN A 105 0.48 5.71 -40.26
C ASN A 105 -0.28 5.12 -39.08
N ILE A 106 -1.19 4.19 -39.37
CA ILE A 106 -1.93 3.44 -38.36
C ILE A 106 -0.95 2.61 -37.51
N ARG A 107 -0.95 2.84 -36.20
CA ARG A 107 -0.13 2.10 -35.25
C ARG A 107 -0.95 1.04 -34.54
N TYR A 108 -0.52 -0.20 -34.64
CA TYR A 108 -1.02 -1.31 -33.83
C TYR A 108 -0.11 -1.53 -32.63
N VAL A 109 -0.70 -1.77 -31.47
CA VAL A 109 0.02 -1.99 -30.21
C VAL A 109 -0.52 -3.25 -29.57
N ALA A 110 0.36 -4.06 -28.98
CA ALA A 110 -0.04 -5.28 -28.30
C ALA A 110 -1.00 -4.96 -27.14
N ASN A 111 -1.97 -5.83 -26.87
CA ASN A 111 -2.90 -5.61 -25.75
C ASN A 111 -2.17 -5.42 -24.41
N ALA A 112 -1.07 -6.15 -24.20
CA ALA A 112 -0.24 -6.01 -23.01
C ALA A 112 0.30 -4.58 -22.83
N ASP A 113 0.76 -3.94 -23.91
CA ASP A 113 1.29 -2.57 -23.87
C ASP A 113 0.17 -1.54 -23.64
N ILE A 114 -1.04 -1.79 -24.16
CA ILE A 114 -2.22 -0.95 -23.89
C ILE A 114 -2.59 -1.04 -22.41
N LEU A 115 -2.71 -2.26 -21.89
CA LEU A 115 -3.02 -2.50 -20.48
C LEU A 115 -1.97 -1.86 -19.57
N GLN A 116 -0.68 -1.97 -19.92
CA GLN A 116 0.38 -1.34 -19.15
C GLN A 116 0.25 0.21 -19.13
N LYS A 117 -0.04 0.84 -20.27
CA LYS A 117 -0.24 2.30 -20.34
C LYS A 117 -1.47 2.75 -19.56
N VAL A 118 -2.55 2.00 -19.64
CA VAL A 118 -3.79 2.25 -18.90
C VAL A 118 -3.53 2.13 -17.40
N ALA A 119 -2.84 1.06 -16.96
CA ALA A 119 -2.44 0.86 -15.57
C ALA A 119 -1.54 2.00 -15.06
N GLN A 120 -0.54 2.43 -15.83
CA GLN A 120 0.31 3.56 -15.48
C GLN A 120 -0.46 4.88 -15.34
N LYS A 121 -1.44 5.11 -16.22
CA LYS A 121 -2.31 6.29 -16.13
C LYS A 121 -3.20 6.22 -14.89
N ALA A 122 -3.84 5.07 -14.63
CA ALA A 122 -4.66 4.87 -13.45
C ALA A 122 -3.85 5.04 -12.16
N PHE A 123 -2.63 4.51 -12.11
CA PHE A 123 -1.72 4.71 -10.98
C PHE A 123 -1.39 6.20 -10.77
N THR A 124 -1.13 6.94 -11.84
CA THR A 124 -0.84 8.38 -11.76
C THR A 124 -2.04 9.16 -11.21
N VAL A 125 -3.25 8.86 -11.70
CA VAL A 125 -4.50 9.48 -11.20
C VAL A 125 -4.72 9.11 -9.74
N LEU A 126 -4.56 7.85 -9.37
CA LEU A 126 -4.68 7.38 -7.98
C LEU A 126 -3.70 8.10 -7.04
N CYS A 127 -2.46 8.35 -7.50
CA CYS A 127 -1.49 9.10 -6.74
C CYS A 127 -1.92 10.56 -6.50
N GLN A 128 -2.46 11.22 -7.53
CA GLN A 128 -2.84 12.62 -7.47
C GLN A 128 -4.12 12.85 -6.66
N GLU A 129 -5.11 11.98 -6.83
CA GLU A 129 -6.46 12.18 -6.29
C GLU A 129 -6.67 11.53 -4.92
N PHE A 130 -5.97 10.42 -4.62
CA PHE A 130 -6.19 9.66 -3.39
C PHE A 130 -4.94 9.58 -2.50
N PHE A 131 -3.82 9.06 -3.01
CA PHE A 131 -2.63 8.85 -2.15
C PHE A 131 -2.03 10.15 -1.63
N LYS A 132 -2.11 11.24 -2.40
CA LYS A 132 -1.65 12.58 -1.96
C LYS A 132 -2.33 13.04 -0.66
N LEU A 133 -3.58 12.65 -0.41
CA LEU A 133 -4.32 13.01 0.81
C LEU A 133 -3.73 12.37 2.08
N GLY A 134 -2.97 11.29 1.93
CA GLY A 134 -2.27 10.63 3.03
C GLY A 134 -0.83 11.10 3.22
N VAL A 135 -0.35 12.10 2.47
CA VAL A 135 0.99 12.66 2.63
C VAL A 135 0.90 13.87 3.58
N PRO A 136 1.65 13.90 4.71
CA PRO A 136 1.61 15.01 5.64
C PRO A 136 2.15 16.28 4.99
N ASP A 137 1.53 17.41 5.32
CA ASP A 137 2.12 18.72 5.09
C ASP A 137 3.31 18.91 6.04
N GLU A 138 4.34 19.66 5.61
CA GLU A 138 5.67 19.80 6.26
C GLU A 138 5.62 20.24 7.74
N GLU A 139 4.47 20.69 8.26
CA GLU A 139 4.30 21.24 9.61
C GLU A 139 3.86 20.22 10.69
N SER A 140 3.68 18.94 10.36
CA SER A 140 3.13 17.94 11.29
C SER A 140 4.19 16.97 11.83
N HIS A 141 5.04 17.44 12.74
CA HIS A 141 6.21 16.67 13.19
C HIS A 141 6.01 15.71 14.38
N ASP A 142 4.93 15.82 15.15
CA ASP A 142 4.80 15.03 16.41
C ASP A 142 3.55 14.14 16.54
N ASN A 143 2.65 14.14 15.54
CA ASN A 143 1.41 13.34 15.58
C ASN A 143 1.34 12.33 14.44
N LEU A 144 0.55 11.26 14.60
CA LEU A 144 0.22 10.35 13.50
C LEU A 144 -0.28 11.16 12.30
N PRO A 145 0.25 10.94 11.08
CA PRO A 145 -0.14 11.70 9.91
C PRO A 145 -1.59 11.37 9.54
N ASN A 146 -2.45 12.39 9.52
CA ASN A 146 -3.85 12.34 9.07
C ASN A 146 -4.69 11.16 9.62
N PRO A 147 -4.85 11.00 10.95
CA PRO A 147 -5.39 9.79 11.56
C PRO A 147 -6.89 9.59 11.26
N ARG A 148 -7.64 10.67 11.02
CA ARG A 148 -9.06 10.59 10.60
C ARG A 148 -9.21 9.98 9.21
N PHE A 149 -8.35 10.37 8.27
CA PHE A 149 -8.37 9.84 6.90
C PHE A 149 -8.01 8.35 6.88
N PHE A 150 -6.93 7.96 7.55
CA PHE A 150 -6.54 6.55 7.63
C PHE A 150 -7.53 5.72 8.47
N GLY A 151 -8.12 6.29 9.52
CA GLY A 151 -9.20 5.66 10.27
C GLY A 151 -10.43 5.37 9.40
N ARG A 152 -10.79 6.27 8.47
CA ARG A 152 -11.85 6.03 7.48
C ARG A 152 -11.51 4.85 6.57
N ILE A 153 -10.27 4.79 6.07
CA ILE A 153 -9.79 3.71 5.20
C ILE A 153 -9.87 2.37 5.92
N ILE A 154 -9.31 2.26 7.13
CA ILE A 154 -9.25 1.00 7.89
C ILE A 154 -10.66 0.51 8.27
N ARG A 155 -11.62 1.42 8.47
CA ARG A 155 -13.03 1.10 8.71
C ARG A 155 -13.73 0.55 7.47
N ASN A 156 -13.41 1.04 6.28
CA ASN A 156 -13.96 0.50 5.04
C ASN A 156 -13.17 -0.76 4.65
N THR A 157 -13.64 -1.93 5.10
CA THR A 157 -13.00 -3.23 4.85
C THR A 157 -12.72 -3.48 3.36
N ASN A 158 -13.63 -3.11 2.46
CA ASN A 158 -13.45 -3.33 1.02
C ASN A 158 -12.30 -2.48 0.46
N LEU A 159 -12.27 -1.19 0.78
CA LEU A 159 -11.19 -0.29 0.37
C LEU A 159 -9.86 -0.71 0.99
N PHE A 160 -9.87 -1.06 2.27
CA PHE A 160 -8.66 -1.47 2.99
C PHE A 160 -8.06 -2.76 2.41
N LEU A 161 -8.87 -3.77 2.13
CA LEU A 161 -8.42 -5.00 1.47
C LEU A 161 -7.90 -4.72 0.06
N ALA A 162 -8.54 -3.84 -0.71
CA ALA A 162 -8.06 -3.45 -2.03
C ALA A 162 -6.67 -2.78 -1.97
N ILE A 163 -6.44 -1.92 -0.97
CA ILE A 163 -5.13 -1.28 -0.74
C ILE A 163 -4.07 -2.31 -0.33
N ASN A 164 -4.39 -3.20 0.61
CA ASN A 164 -3.48 -4.27 1.04
C ASN A 164 -3.09 -5.17 -0.14
N HIS A 165 -4.06 -5.49 -1.00
CA HIS A 165 -3.84 -6.28 -2.20
C HIS A 165 -2.95 -5.54 -3.21
N PHE A 166 -3.25 -4.26 -3.49
CA PHE A 166 -2.49 -3.44 -4.43
C PHE A 166 -1.00 -3.34 -4.06
N PHE A 167 -0.70 -3.26 -2.76
CA PHE A 167 0.65 -3.15 -2.24
C PHE A 167 1.27 -4.50 -1.79
N ARG A 168 0.66 -5.63 -2.15
CA ARG A 168 1.21 -6.95 -1.81
C ARG A 168 2.52 -7.22 -2.54
N LEU A 169 3.41 -7.97 -1.90
CA LEU A 169 4.58 -8.51 -2.58
C LEU A 169 4.16 -9.68 -3.47
N THR A 170 4.58 -9.65 -4.73
CA THR A 170 4.36 -10.74 -5.68
C THR A 170 5.32 -11.91 -5.42
N PHE A 171 4.80 -13.15 -5.44
CA PHE A 171 5.58 -14.36 -5.13
C PHE A 171 6.81 -14.53 -6.03
N ASP A 172 6.71 -14.19 -7.33
CA ASP A 172 7.76 -14.48 -8.31
C ASP A 172 8.98 -13.57 -8.19
N ARG A 173 8.83 -12.38 -7.59
CA ARG A 173 9.87 -11.34 -7.60
C ARG A 173 10.10 -10.67 -6.25
N TYR A 174 9.28 -10.97 -5.23
CA TYR A 174 9.26 -10.28 -3.94
C TYR A 174 9.33 -8.77 -4.07
N LYS A 175 8.53 -8.23 -5.00
CA LYS A 175 8.44 -6.80 -5.30
C LYS A 175 7.00 -6.37 -5.23
N ILE A 176 6.83 -5.13 -4.80
CA ILE A 176 5.56 -4.41 -4.90
C ILE A 176 5.49 -3.84 -6.33
N PRO A 177 4.51 -4.24 -7.15
CA PRO A 177 4.29 -3.64 -8.46
C PRO A 177 4.16 -2.12 -8.34
N ASN A 178 4.70 -1.37 -9.30
CA ASN A 178 4.68 0.10 -9.34
C ASN A 178 5.44 0.83 -8.19
N LEU A 179 6.09 0.11 -7.27
CA LEU A 179 6.91 0.69 -6.20
C LEU A 179 8.29 0.01 -6.11
N PRO A 180 9.28 0.46 -6.90
CA PRO A 180 10.61 -0.11 -6.86
C PRO A 180 11.30 0.16 -5.52
N LYS A 181 11.98 -0.87 -4.97
CA LYS A 181 12.90 -0.70 -3.85
C LYS A 181 14.01 0.27 -4.28
N ARG A 182 14.27 1.31 -3.47
CA ARG A 182 15.39 2.24 -3.69
C ARG A 182 16.69 1.42 -3.63
N ARG A 183 17.46 1.36 -4.71
CA ARG A 183 18.80 0.74 -4.66
C ARG A 183 19.74 1.66 -3.88
N LEU A 184 20.45 1.08 -2.90
CA LEU A 184 21.43 1.79 -2.06
C LEU A 184 22.78 1.99 -2.77
N THR A 185 23.03 1.32 -3.89
CA THR A 185 24.26 1.49 -4.66
C THR A 185 24.16 2.68 -5.63
N SER A 186 25.16 3.54 -5.54
CA SER A 186 25.49 4.73 -6.34
C SER A 186 24.84 4.79 -7.74
N GLU A 187 24.28 5.97 -8.07
CA GLU A 187 23.29 6.24 -9.14
C GLU A 187 21.85 5.90 -8.73
N THR A 188 21.38 6.48 -7.63
CA THR A 188 19.96 6.37 -7.25
C THR A 188 19.08 6.93 -8.36
N LEU A 189 18.38 6.04 -9.08
CA LEU A 189 17.14 6.40 -9.78
C LEU A 189 16.24 7.09 -8.75
N GLN A 190 16.08 8.41 -8.88
CA GLN A 190 15.09 9.14 -8.09
C GLN A 190 13.73 8.48 -8.36
N LEU A 191 12.99 8.17 -7.29
CA LEU A 191 11.62 7.69 -7.44
C LEU A 191 10.86 8.71 -8.28
N LYS A 192 10.04 8.24 -9.21
CA LYS A 192 9.12 9.16 -9.90
C LYS A 192 8.22 9.80 -8.86
N HIS A 193 7.76 11.03 -9.12
CA HIS A 193 6.93 11.78 -8.18
C HIS A 193 5.72 10.96 -7.67
N SER A 194 5.01 10.25 -8.55
CA SER A 194 3.90 9.36 -8.20
C SER A 194 4.31 8.19 -7.29
N GLU A 195 5.48 7.58 -7.53
CA GLU A 195 6.01 6.49 -6.70
C GLU A 195 6.37 7.00 -5.30
N SER A 196 6.90 8.23 -5.20
CA SER A 196 7.18 8.87 -3.92
C SER A 196 5.89 9.12 -3.14
N ILE A 197 4.84 9.64 -3.79
CA ILE A 197 3.53 9.86 -3.15
C ILE A 197 2.96 8.54 -2.63
N ALA A 198 2.93 7.50 -3.47
CA ALA A 198 2.40 6.20 -3.10
C ALA A 198 3.20 5.55 -1.95
N ARG A 199 4.54 5.67 -1.96
CA ARG A 199 5.38 5.19 -0.85
C ARG A 199 5.07 5.94 0.45
N SER A 200 4.98 7.27 0.41
CA SER A 200 4.67 8.08 1.60
C SER A 200 3.30 7.70 2.16
N PHE A 201 2.28 7.61 1.31
CA PHE A 201 0.94 7.14 1.70
C PHE A 201 1.00 5.77 2.39
N LEU A 202 1.73 4.81 1.82
CA LEU A 202 1.85 3.46 2.37
C LEU A 202 2.55 3.45 3.73
N MET A 203 3.65 4.19 3.89
CA MET A 203 4.35 4.30 5.17
C MET A 203 3.44 4.92 6.25
N ASN A 204 2.68 5.96 5.89
CA ASN A 204 1.77 6.63 6.81
C ASN A 204 0.57 5.75 7.18
N LEU A 205 0.06 4.94 6.24
CA LEU A 205 -0.96 3.92 6.53
C LEU A 205 -0.41 2.90 7.53
N ILE A 206 0.82 2.44 7.35
CA ILE A 206 1.47 1.51 8.28
C ILE A 206 1.63 2.14 9.66
N ASP A 207 2.14 3.36 9.74
CA ASP A 207 2.30 4.09 11.01
C ASP A 207 0.94 4.22 11.72
N ASN A 208 -0.15 4.46 10.99
CA ASN A 208 -1.50 4.47 11.56
C ASN A 208 -1.98 3.07 12.00
N ILE A 209 -1.78 2.00 11.21
CA ILE A 209 -2.13 0.62 11.62
C ILE A 209 -1.48 0.26 12.95
N TRP A 210 -0.21 0.63 13.14
CA TRP A 210 0.52 0.34 14.37
C TRP A 210 0.27 1.34 15.51
N GLY A 211 0.08 2.62 15.20
CA GLY A 211 -0.13 3.69 16.17
C GLY A 211 -1.56 3.77 16.74
N LEU A 212 -2.55 3.23 16.03
CA LEU A 212 -3.96 3.26 16.46
C LEU A 212 -4.24 2.45 17.71
N GLU A 213 -3.41 1.46 18.05
CA GLU A 213 -3.58 0.67 19.27
C GLU A 213 -3.06 1.38 20.55
N THR A 214 -2.16 2.36 20.41
CA THR A 214 -1.33 2.83 21.53
C THR A 214 -1.72 4.14 22.23
N GLY A 215 -2.85 4.82 21.92
CA GLY A 215 -3.26 5.88 22.86
C GLY A 215 -4.26 6.97 22.53
N HIS A 216 -4.93 7.07 21.37
CA HIS A 216 -5.68 8.31 21.06
C HIS A 216 -7.13 8.16 20.56
N TYR A 217 -7.76 6.99 20.75
CA TYR A 217 -9.15 6.77 20.31
C TYR A 217 -10.13 6.38 21.43
N GLU A 218 -9.81 6.68 22.69
CA GLU A 218 -10.79 6.62 23.79
C GLU A 218 -11.81 7.79 23.74
N GLY A 219 -11.61 8.78 22.86
CA GLY A 219 -12.50 9.91 22.66
C GLY A 219 -13.59 9.70 21.60
N GLY A 220 -14.68 9.03 21.98
CA GLY A 220 -16.06 9.36 21.55
C GLY A 220 -16.52 9.24 20.09
N SER A 221 -15.69 8.84 19.11
CA SER A 221 -16.07 8.94 17.68
C SER A 221 -16.44 7.62 16.98
N PHE A 222 -16.41 6.47 17.67
CA PHE A 222 -16.69 5.17 17.05
C PHE A 222 -17.66 4.37 17.92
N GLY A 223 -18.83 4.02 17.36
CA GLY A 223 -19.73 3.05 17.97
C GLY A 223 -19.07 1.68 18.15
N GLY A 224 -19.51 0.90 19.14
CA GLY A 224 -18.87 -0.34 19.59
C GLY A 224 -18.61 -1.37 18.47
N ASP A 225 -19.55 -1.58 17.57
CA ASP A 225 -19.43 -2.58 16.49
C ASP A 225 -18.38 -2.18 15.43
N ASN A 226 -18.18 -0.88 15.22
CA ASN A 226 -17.17 -0.36 14.31
C ASN A 226 -15.75 -0.57 14.86
N LEU A 227 -15.58 -0.51 16.19
CA LEU A 227 -14.28 -0.71 16.83
C LEU A 227 -13.80 -2.17 16.73
N VAL A 228 -14.70 -3.15 16.84
CA VAL A 228 -14.35 -4.57 16.70
C VAL A 228 -13.85 -4.87 15.29
N THR A 229 -14.55 -4.36 14.28
CA THR A 229 -14.17 -4.53 12.87
C THR A 229 -12.83 -3.87 12.57
N ILE A 230 -12.62 -2.63 13.04
CA ILE A 230 -11.35 -1.91 12.89
C ILE A 230 -10.19 -2.67 13.54
N ARG A 231 -10.36 -3.14 14.78
CA ARG A 231 -9.32 -3.94 15.48
C ARG A 231 -9.01 -5.23 14.73
N SER A 232 -10.02 -5.93 14.24
CA SER A 232 -9.82 -7.14 13.42
C SER A 232 -9.01 -6.85 12.16
N ASN A 233 -9.37 -5.80 11.42
CA ASN A 233 -8.65 -5.37 10.22
C ASN A 233 -7.18 -4.99 10.52
N ILE A 234 -6.93 -4.28 11.62
CA ILE A 234 -5.57 -3.91 12.06
C ILE A 234 -4.74 -5.16 12.38
N VAL A 235 -5.25 -6.03 13.26
CA VAL A 235 -4.53 -7.23 13.71
C VAL A 235 -4.19 -8.16 12.54
N THR A 236 -5.14 -8.38 11.64
CA THR A 236 -4.94 -9.22 10.45
C THR A 236 -3.95 -8.63 9.45
N SER A 237 -3.80 -7.31 9.41
CA SER A 237 -2.92 -6.62 8.46
C SER A 237 -1.49 -6.44 8.95
N LYS A 238 -1.24 -6.49 10.27
CA LYS A 238 0.11 -6.34 10.83
C LYS A 238 1.15 -7.27 10.18
N PRO A 239 0.91 -8.58 9.98
CA PRO A 239 1.85 -9.43 9.25
C PRO A 239 2.17 -8.94 7.84
N TRP A 240 1.18 -8.44 7.09
CA TRP A 240 1.41 -7.88 5.76
C TRP A 240 2.27 -6.61 5.84
N THR A 241 2.03 -5.72 6.80
CA THR A 241 2.84 -4.50 6.97
C THR A 241 4.31 -4.81 7.30
N ILE A 242 4.60 -5.85 8.07
CA ILE A 242 5.97 -6.32 8.36
C ILE A 242 6.68 -6.70 7.07
N GLU A 243 5.99 -7.37 6.14
CA GLU A 243 6.55 -7.79 4.86
C GLU A 243 6.89 -6.57 3.98
N VAL A 244 6.01 -5.58 3.97
CA VAL A 244 6.23 -4.29 3.28
C VAL A 244 7.39 -3.51 3.90
N LEU A 245 7.44 -3.40 5.23
CA LEU A 245 8.53 -2.71 5.93
C LEU A 245 9.88 -3.37 5.67
N ASN A 246 9.93 -4.71 5.68
CA ASN A 246 11.15 -5.44 5.32
C ASN A 246 11.57 -5.18 3.87
N TYR A 247 10.62 -5.14 2.92
CA TYR A 247 10.93 -4.81 1.52
C TYR A 247 11.60 -3.44 1.38
N PHE A 248 11.18 -2.44 2.14
CA PHE A 248 11.75 -1.09 2.10
C PHE A 248 12.93 -0.84 3.06
N ASP A 249 13.39 -1.86 3.80
CA ASP A 249 14.40 -1.74 4.87
C ASP A 249 14.00 -0.78 6.02
N GLU A 250 12.71 -0.75 6.35
CA GLU A 250 12.09 0.17 7.32
C GLU A 250 11.53 -0.57 8.56
N LEU A 251 11.94 -1.82 8.81
CA LEU A 251 11.49 -2.59 10.00
C LEU A 251 11.70 -1.84 11.32
N LYS A 252 12.72 -0.98 11.40
CA LYS A 252 12.99 -0.09 12.55
C LYS A 252 11.77 0.72 13.01
N ARG A 253 10.82 1.02 12.11
CA ARG A 253 9.60 1.79 12.41
C ARG A 253 8.70 1.14 13.44
N ILE A 254 8.78 -0.18 13.60
CA ILE A 254 7.92 -0.93 14.51
C ILE A 254 8.69 -1.52 15.71
N HIS A 255 9.96 -1.15 15.90
CA HIS A 255 10.78 -1.68 16.99
C HIS A 255 10.25 -1.32 18.39
N HIS A 256 9.56 -0.20 18.53
CA HIS A 256 8.94 0.17 19.81
C HIS A 256 7.75 -0.72 20.17
N TYR A 257 7.08 -1.33 19.19
CA TYR A 257 6.01 -2.32 19.41
C TYR A 257 6.52 -3.74 19.64
N GLY A 258 7.84 -3.94 19.74
CA GLY A 258 8.46 -5.26 19.80
C GLY A 258 7.99 -6.14 20.97
N GLU A 259 7.51 -5.54 22.07
CA GLU A 259 7.00 -6.26 23.25
C GLU A 259 5.57 -6.79 23.06
N ASP A 260 4.78 -6.15 22.21
CA ASP A 260 3.36 -6.44 21.97
C ASP A 260 3.12 -7.22 20.66
N LEU A 261 4.18 -7.77 20.07
CA LEU A 261 4.06 -8.57 18.86
C LEU A 261 3.37 -9.91 19.16
N GLY A 262 2.11 -10.03 18.74
CA GLY A 262 1.39 -11.31 18.73
C GLY A 262 2.05 -12.37 17.85
N GLN A 263 1.71 -13.64 18.11
CA GLN A 263 2.27 -14.81 17.41
C GLN A 263 2.26 -14.69 15.87
N PRO A 264 1.19 -14.21 15.20
CA PRO A 264 1.19 -14.06 13.74
C PRO A 264 2.29 -13.14 13.20
N ASN A 265 2.65 -12.10 13.96
CA ASN A 265 3.70 -11.16 13.59
C ASN A 265 5.09 -11.80 13.73
N LEU A 266 5.30 -12.55 14.82
CA LEU A 266 6.54 -13.30 15.05
C LEU A 266 6.75 -14.38 13.98
N ASP A 267 5.69 -15.12 13.61
CA ASP A 267 5.77 -16.15 12.57
C ASP A 267 6.05 -15.54 11.20
N LYS A 268 5.51 -14.35 10.92
CA LYS A 268 5.82 -13.62 9.69
C LYS A 268 7.27 -13.13 9.66
N LEU A 269 7.77 -12.55 10.74
CA LEU A 269 9.19 -12.17 10.85
C LEU A 269 10.10 -13.39 10.64
N ARG A 270 9.72 -14.55 11.21
CA ARG A 270 10.48 -15.80 11.04
C ARG A 270 10.46 -16.24 9.58
N THR A 271 9.28 -16.23 8.96
CA THR A 271 9.12 -16.54 7.53
C THR A 271 10.02 -15.65 6.66
N ILE A 272 10.08 -14.34 6.96
CA ILE A 272 10.93 -13.40 6.23
C ILE A 272 12.41 -13.69 6.50
N ALA A 273 12.79 -13.95 7.75
CA ALA A 273 14.17 -14.27 8.12
C ALA A 273 14.69 -15.50 7.37
N MET A 274 13.86 -16.54 7.27
CA MET A 274 14.19 -17.79 6.57
C MET A 274 14.32 -17.65 5.05
N ARG A 275 13.92 -16.51 4.45
CA ARG A 275 14.17 -16.23 3.02
C ARG A 275 15.60 -15.80 2.73
N SER A 276 16.41 -15.59 3.78
CA SER A 276 17.80 -15.16 3.63
C SER A 276 18.67 -16.27 3.04
N THR A 277 19.77 -15.89 2.42
CA THR A 277 20.75 -16.80 1.85
C THR A 277 22.09 -16.60 2.52
N LEU A 278 22.71 -17.69 2.95
CA LEU A 278 24.12 -17.68 3.31
C LEU A 278 24.93 -17.55 2.04
N THR A 279 25.87 -16.63 2.03
CA THR A 279 26.75 -16.38 0.89
C THR A 279 28.18 -16.81 1.21
N THR A 280 28.92 -17.24 0.19
CA THR A 280 30.35 -17.61 0.34
C THR A 280 31.25 -16.46 0.77
N PHE A 281 30.75 -15.22 0.72
CA PHE A 281 31.45 -14.05 1.23
C PHE A 281 31.60 -14.07 2.76
N HIS A 282 30.82 -14.90 3.47
CA HIS A 282 30.93 -15.09 4.91
C HIS A 282 31.62 -16.42 5.25
N HIS A 283 32.74 -16.38 5.98
CA HIS A 283 33.45 -17.58 6.42
C HIS A 283 32.73 -18.22 7.63
N PRO A 284 32.36 -19.52 7.63
CA PRO A 284 32.94 -20.64 6.87
C PRO A 284 32.08 -21.20 5.73
N ILE A 285 31.26 -20.38 5.07
CA ILE A 285 30.29 -20.86 4.07
C ILE A 285 30.99 -21.25 2.76
N ARG A 286 30.85 -22.52 2.35
CA ARG A 286 31.50 -23.08 1.15
C ARG A 286 30.74 -22.83 -0.15
N LYS A 287 29.42 -22.66 -0.08
CA LYS A 287 28.55 -22.43 -1.24
C LYS A 287 27.33 -21.61 -0.81
N ASP A 288 26.86 -20.73 -1.69
CA ASP A 288 25.61 -20.02 -1.53
C ASP A 288 24.44 -21.01 -1.35
N ARG A 289 23.69 -20.86 -0.27
CA ARG A 289 22.52 -21.69 0.02
C ARG A 289 21.48 -20.94 0.86
N PRO A 290 20.21 -21.39 0.84
CA PRO A 290 19.22 -20.94 1.82
C PRO A 290 19.67 -21.23 3.26
N VAL A 291 19.26 -20.37 4.18
CA VAL A 291 19.43 -20.58 5.62
C VAL A 291 18.56 -21.74 6.11
N GLU A 292 19.06 -22.52 7.06
CA GLU A 292 18.35 -23.66 7.66
C GLU A 292 17.83 -23.34 9.07
N SER A 293 18.37 -22.31 9.71
CA SER A 293 17.95 -21.87 11.05
C SER A 293 17.86 -20.36 11.19
N LEU A 294 17.24 -19.90 12.27
CA LEU A 294 17.15 -18.48 12.60
C LEU A 294 18.54 -17.90 12.91
N GLU A 295 19.41 -18.67 13.56
CA GLU A 295 20.79 -18.28 13.85
C GLU A 295 21.58 -18.06 12.56
N GLU A 296 21.40 -18.93 11.56
CA GLU A 296 21.98 -18.75 10.23
C GLU A 296 21.41 -17.51 9.52
N ALA A 297 20.11 -17.24 9.65
CA ALA A 297 19.48 -16.05 9.11
C ALA A 297 20.04 -14.76 9.73
N ILE A 298 20.24 -14.75 11.05
CA ILE A 298 20.86 -13.64 11.79
C ILE A 298 22.31 -13.46 11.31
N TYR A 299 23.07 -14.55 11.21
CA TYR A 299 24.44 -14.53 10.73
C TYR A 299 24.54 -14.00 9.28
N ALA A 300 23.56 -14.33 8.42
CA ALA A 300 23.44 -13.82 7.06
C ALA A 300 23.02 -12.33 6.99
N GLY A 301 22.83 -11.65 8.12
CA GLY A 301 22.46 -10.24 8.18
C GLY A 301 20.96 -9.97 7.98
N SER A 302 20.10 -10.95 8.24
CA SER A 302 18.65 -10.76 8.13
C SER A 302 18.12 -9.74 9.14
N ALA A 303 17.58 -8.61 8.66
CA ALA A 303 16.97 -7.60 9.52
C ALA A 303 15.79 -8.16 10.33
N ALA A 304 14.95 -9.01 9.72
CA ALA A 304 13.85 -9.67 10.41
C ALA A 304 14.34 -10.67 11.47
N GLY A 305 15.43 -11.39 11.19
CA GLY A 305 16.06 -12.29 12.16
C GLY A 305 16.64 -11.56 13.37
N LEU A 306 17.33 -10.44 13.13
CA LEU A 306 17.85 -9.57 14.19
C LEU A 306 16.73 -8.97 15.04
N PHE A 307 15.64 -8.52 14.41
CA PHE A 307 14.50 -7.97 15.13
C PHE A 307 13.80 -9.04 15.99
N LEU A 308 13.67 -10.28 15.48
CA LEU A 308 13.16 -11.40 16.29
C LEU A 308 14.03 -11.67 17.52
N LEU A 309 15.34 -11.71 17.35
CA LEU A 309 16.27 -11.91 18.46
C LEU A 309 16.10 -10.81 19.51
N GLU A 310 15.96 -9.55 19.08
CA GLU A 310 15.69 -8.42 19.96
C GLU A 310 14.40 -8.60 20.77
N CYS A 311 13.30 -8.97 20.10
CA CYS A 311 12.02 -9.27 20.76
C CYS A 311 12.15 -10.39 21.80
N GLU A 312 12.85 -11.48 21.48
CA GLU A 312 13.06 -12.59 22.42
C GLU A 312 13.87 -12.18 23.64
N ILE A 313 14.91 -11.37 23.45
CA ILE A 313 15.74 -10.83 24.55
C ILE A 313 14.89 -9.93 25.45
N ARG A 314 14.09 -9.03 24.87
CA ARG A 314 13.19 -8.15 25.64
C ARG A 314 12.17 -8.96 26.43
N ALA A 315 11.51 -9.94 25.81
CA ALA A 315 10.52 -10.79 26.48
C ALA A 315 11.12 -11.61 27.64
N LYS A 316 12.32 -12.19 27.46
CA LYS A 316 13.04 -12.89 28.54
C LYS A 316 13.40 -11.95 29.69
N THR A 317 13.86 -10.74 29.36
CA THR A 317 14.23 -9.71 30.34
C THR A 317 13.01 -9.23 31.13
N ALA A 318 11.88 -8.95 30.46
CA ALA A 318 10.63 -8.56 31.10
C ALA A 318 10.13 -9.64 32.08
N LYS A 319 10.13 -10.92 31.69
CA LYS A 319 9.78 -12.04 32.59
C LYS A 319 10.67 -12.10 33.82
N LYS A 320 11.99 -11.89 33.64
CA LYS A 320 12.95 -11.86 34.75
C LYS A 320 12.68 -10.69 35.70
N LEU A 321 12.42 -9.49 35.17
CA LEU A 321 12.11 -8.31 35.98
C LEU A 321 10.80 -8.47 36.76
N GLU A 322 9.77 -9.04 36.14
CA GLU A 322 8.50 -9.31 36.80
C GLU A 322 8.65 -10.35 37.93
N ALA A 323 9.47 -11.39 37.74
CA ALA A 323 9.79 -12.34 38.79
C ALA A 323 10.50 -11.65 39.99
N ILE A 324 11.46 -10.77 39.72
CA ILE A 324 12.15 -10.00 40.76
C ILE A 324 11.16 -9.09 41.50
N ARG A 325 10.26 -8.44 40.78
CA ARG A 325 9.23 -7.57 41.35
C ARG A 325 8.31 -8.35 42.31
N LYS A 326 7.79 -9.50 41.88
CA LYS A 326 6.94 -10.37 42.72
C LYS A 326 7.66 -10.84 43.99
N VAL A 327 8.94 -11.21 43.88
CA VAL A 327 9.74 -11.61 45.05
C VAL A 327 9.92 -10.44 46.02
N ARG A 328 10.15 -9.22 45.52
CA ARG A 328 10.23 -8.01 46.37
C ARG A 328 8.90 -7.69 47.04
N GLU A 329 7.78 -7.76 46.32
CA GLU A 329 6.45 -7.56 46.89
C GLU A 329 6.14 -8.57 48.00
N LEU A 330 6.53 -9.83 47.83
CA LEU A 330 6.39 -10.87 48.86
C LEU A 330 7.29 -10.59 50.08
N ALA A 331 8.53 -10.16 49.86
CA ALA A 331 9.46 -9.81 50.94
C ALA A 331 8.95 -8.61 51.75
N GLU A 332 8.46 -7.56 51.10
CA GLU A 332 7.86 -6.39 51.76
C GLU A 332 6.61 -6.77 52.55
N ARG A 333 5.72 -7.62 51.99
CA ARG A 333 4.56 -8.14 52.74
C ARG A 333 4.96 -8.98 53.94
N ALA A 334 5.99 -9.84 53.79
CA ALA A 334 6.50 -10.66 54.88
C ALA A 334 7.11 -9.80 55.99
N LYS A 335 7.89 -8.77 55.62
CA LYS A 335 8.48 -7.81 56.55
C LYS A 335 7.42 -7.00 57.28
N ALA A 336 6.43 -6.44 56.57
CA ALA A 336 5.32 -5.72 57.18
C ALA A 336 4.52 -6.59 58.18
N ARG A 337 4.34 -7.88 57.86
CA ARG A 337 3.70 -8.85 58.76
C ARG A 337 4.56 -9.12 60.00
N LEU A 338 5.87 -9.28 59.84
CA LEU A 338 6.79 -9.49 60.95
C LEU A 338 6.82 -8.28 61.89
N ASP A 339 6.89 -7.07 61.33
CA ASP A 339 6.87 -5.81 62.08
C ASP A 339 5.54 -5.60 62.84
N SER A 340 4.42 -6.08 62.28
CA SER A 340 3.12 -6.04 62.97
C SER A 340 3.04 -7.00 64.16
N LEU A 341 3.77 -8.12 64.10
CA LEU A 341 3.81 -9.12 65.17
C LEU A 341 4.78 -8.72 66.30
N THR A 342 5.86 -8.02 65.97
CA THR A 342 6.88 -7.61 66.97
C THR A 342 6.54 -6.30 67.69
N LYS A 343 5.65 -5.46 67.15
CA LYS A 343 5.14 -4.25 67.82
C LYS A 343 3.88 -4.46 68.68
N GLY A 344 3.25 -5.64 68.57
CA GLY A 344 2.08 -6.03 69.35
C GLY A 344 2.41 -6.90 70.58
N SER A 345 3.69 -7.12 70.85
CA SER A 345 4.23 -7.81 72.03
C SER A 345 5.05 -6.82 72.84
#